data_AF-A0A2H4T8D2-F1
#
_entry.id   AF-A0A2H4T8D2-F1
#
_cell.length_a   1.000
_cell.length_b   1.000
_cell.length_c   1.000
_cell.angle_alpha   90.00
_cell.angle_beta   90.00
_cell.angle_gamma   90.00
#
_symmetry.space_group_name_H-M   'P 1'
#
loop_
_entity.id
_entity.type
_entity.pdbx_description
1 polymer ?
#
loop_
_entity_poly.entity_id
_entity_poly.type
_entity_poly.pdbx_seq_one_letter_code
_entity_poly.pdbx_strand_id
1 'polypeptide(L)'
;GWWAGNAGVAKRSGSFIAAHAAHAGLIMFWAGAFTLFELARYNSALPMGEQGLILIPHLAGLGLGVGEGGIVVDTQPYIATAAFHLVSSAVLGAAGIWHTLRAPKDLGEATGRAQKFDFQWDDPKKLTFILGHHLIFLGLGVIAFVEWAKRHGIYDTAAGAVRTVEPNIDFGMVWGYQTSFLSISSLEDVMG
;
A
#
# COMPACT_ATOMS: atom_id res chain seq x y z
N GLY A 1 0.43 -26.70 -20.74
CA GLY A 1 1.27 -26.00 -21.75
C GLY A 1 1.85 -24.74 -21.15
N TRP A 2 2.61 -23.95 -21.91
CA TRP A 2 3.26 -22.72 -21.43
C TRP A 2 2.27 -21.65 -20.92
N TRP A 3 1.05 -21.64 -21.44
CA TRP A 3 -0.04 -20.76 -21.02
C TRP A 3 -0.44 -20.90 -19.54
N ALA A 4 -0.08 -22.00 -18.87
CA ALA A 4 -0.26 -22.23 -17.43
C ALA A 4 1.08 -22.27 -16.67
N GLY A 5 2.12 -21.60 -17.17
CA GLY A 5 3.48 -21.69 -16.61
C GLY A 5 3.57 -21.40 -15.10
N ASN A 6 2.79 -20.45 -14.62
CA ASN A 6 2.76 -20.07 -13.20
C ASN A 6 2.16 -21.15 -12.29
N ALA A 7 1.32 -22.05 -12.81
CA ALA A 7 0.75 -23.16 -12.00
C ALA A 7 1.85 -24.07 -11.44
N GLY A 8 2.99 -24.17 -12.12
CA GLY A 8 4.14 -24.94 -11.62
C GLY A 8 4.83 -24.30 -10.41
N VAL A 9 4.60 -23.03 -10.10
CA VAL A 9 5.22 -22.34 -8.95
C VAL A 9 4.50 -22.68 -7.65
N ALA A 10 3.22 -23.05 -7.70
CA ALA A 10 2.40 -23.32 -6.52
C ALA A 10 3.01 -24.40 -5.60
N LYS A 11 3.71 -25.41 -6.15
CA LYS A 11 4.32 -26.49 -5.36
C LYS A 11 5.75 -26.19 -4.90
N ARG A 12 6.25 -24.96 -5.08
CA ARG A 12 7.65 -24.58 -4.86
C ARG A 12 7.70 -23.33 -4.01
N SER A 13 7.72 -23.48 -2.70
CA SER A 13 7.59 -22.40 -1.71
C SER A 13 8.60 -21.26 -1.91
N GLY A 14 9.85 -21.58 -2.26
CA GLY A 14 10.90 -20.59 -2.55
C GLY A 14 10.63 -19.80 -3.84
N SER A 15 10.23 -20.50 -4.90
CA SER A 15 9.83 -19.85 -6.16
C SER A 15 8.56 -19.02 -6.00
N PHE A 16 7.64 -19.46 -5.14
CA PHE A 16 6.40 -18.76 -4.82
C PHE A 16 6.68 -17.41 -4.15
N ILE A 17 7.56 -17.38 -3.15
CA ILE A 17 8.00 -16.14 -2.50
C ILE A 17 8.70 -15.21 -3.49
N ALA A 18 9.59 -15.75 -4.34
CA ALA A 18 10.29 -14.96 -5.35
C ALA A 18 9.32 -14.23 -6.30
N ALA A 19 8.30 -14.94 -6.79
CA ALA A 19 7.30 -14.37 -7.68
C ALA A 19 6.48 -13.26 -7.01
N HIS A 20 6.05 -13.45 -5.76
CA HIS A 20 5.27 -12.44 -5.03
C HIS A 20 6.11 -11.22 -4.66
N ALA A 21 7.39 -11.40 -4.28
CA ALA A 21 8.29 -10.28 -3.99
C ALA A 21 8.57 -9.45 -5.26
N ALA A 22 8.81 -10.10 -6.39
CA ALA A 22 8.99 -9.42 -7.68
C ALA A 22 7.71 -8.66 -8.09
N HIS A 23 6.53 -9.27 -7.90
CA HIS A 23 5.26 -8.62 -8.21
C HIS A 23 4.99 -7.41 -7.30
N ALA A 24 5.26 -7.52 -6.00
CA ALA A 24 5.21 -6.36 -5.09
C ALA A 24 6.18 -5.26 -5.53
N GLY A 25 7.36 -5.63 -6.04
CA GLY A 25 8.30 -4.70 -6.67
C GLY A 25 7.68 -3.96 -7.87
N LEU A 26 6.94 -4.63 -8.74
CA LEU A 26 6.25 -3.98 -9.87
C LEU A 26 5.17 -2.99 -9.39
N ILE A 27 4.42 -3.33 -8.35
CA ILE A 27 3.41 -2.43 -7.76
C ILE A 27 4.08 -1.15 -7.22
N MET A 28 5.16 -1.30 -6.46
CA MET A 28 5.94 -0.17 -5.93
C MET A 28 6.57 0.66 -7.05
N PHE A 29 7.08 0.00 -8.10
CA PHE A 29 7.64 0.69 -9.27
C PHE A 29 6.56 1.53 -9.96
N TRP A 30 5.39 0.95 -10.20
CA TRP A 30 4.26 1.65 -10.82
C TRP A 30 3.87 2.88 -9.99
N ALA A 31 3.67 2.72 -8.67
CA ALA A 31 3.29 3.82 -7.80
C ALA A 31 4.30 4.99 -7.86
N GLY A 32 5.60 4.69 -7.80
CA GLY A 32 6.63 5.71 -7.88
C GLY A 32 6.75 6.34 -9.28
N ALA A 33 6.83 5.52 -10.33
CA ALA A 33 7.01 5.99 -11.70
C ALA A 33 5.81 6.80 -12.20
N PHE A 34 4.58 6.34 -11.93
CA PHE A 34 3.38 7.06 -12.35
C PHE A 34 3.17 8.35 -11.55
N THR A 35 3.60 8.42 -10.28
CA THR A 35 3.55 9.68 -9.52
C THR A 35 4.45 10.73 -10.17
N LEU A 36 5.68 10.36 -10.57
CA LEU A 36 6.58 11.28 -11.29
C LEU A 36 6.04 11.64 -12.68
N PHE A 37 5.44 10.67 -13.39
CA PHE A 37 4.83 10.91 -14.69
C PHE A 37 3.67 11.91 -14.61
N GLU A 38 2.78 11.74 -13.62
CA GLU A 38 1.71 12.69 -13.35
C GLU A 38 2.26 14.07 -13.01
N LEU A 39 3.26 14.14 -12.13
CA LEU A 39 3.86 15.40 -11.72
C LEU A 39 4.52 16.15 -12.89
N ALA A 40 5.16 15.43 -13.81
CA ALA A 40 5.76 16.01 -15.01
C ALA A 40 4.73 16.63 -15.98
N ARG A 41 3.45 16.25 -15.86
CA ARG A 41 2.35 16.72 -16.71
C ARG A 41 1.35 17.60 -15.95
N TYR A 42 1.52 17.74 -14.64
CA TYR A 42 0.63 18.47 -13.78
C TYR A 42 0.63 19.96 -14.13
N ASN A 43 -0.57 20.51 -14.31
CA ASN A 43 -0.80 21.93 -14.51
C ASN A 43 -1.62 22.48 -13.34
N SER A 44 -1.01 23.33 -12.53
CA SER A 44 -1.67 23.96 -11.37
C SER A 44 -2.76 24.96 -11.74
N ALA A 45 -2.81 25.41 -13.00
CA ALA A 45 -3.86 26.30 -13.48
C ALA A 45 -5.19 25.57 -13.78
N LEU A 46 -5.19 24.22 -13.79
CA LEU A 46 -6.37 23.40 -14.05
C LEU A 46 -6.76 22.60 -12.79
N PRO A 47 -8.06 22.33 -12.58
CA PRO A 47 -8.50 21.40 -11.53
C PRO A 47 -7.85 20.02 -11.70
N MET A 48 -7.52 19.34 -10.59
CA MET A 48 -6.92 18.00 -10.65
C MET A 48 -7.83 16.97 -11.34
N GLY A 49 -9.15 17.08 -11.15
CA GLY A 49 -10.14 16.15 -11.73
C GLY A 49 -10.25 16.20 -13.26
N GLU A 50 -9.72 17.24 -13.92
CA GLU A 50 -9.81 17.42 -15.37
C GLU A 50 -8.55 16.92 -16.11
N GLN A 51 -7.51 16.53 -15.38
CA GLN A 51 -6.19 16.24 -15.94
C GLN A 51 -5.89 14.73 -16.05
N GLY A 52 -6.83 13.86 -15.66
CA GLY A 52 -6.63 12.41 -15.67
C GLY A 52 -5.60 11.93 -14.65
N LEU A 53 -5.43 12.67 -13.54
CA LEU A 53 -4.53 12.31 -12.45
C LEU A 53 -5.19 11.27 -11.56
N ILE A 54 -4.42 10.26 -11.14
CA ILE A 54 -4.87 9.22 -10.23
C ILE A 54 -4.02 9.14 -8.97
N LEU A 55 -2.73 9.48 -8.97
CA LEU A 55 -1.87 9.36 -7.79
C LEU A 55 -1.74 10.67 -7.01
N ILE A 56 -1.55 11.80 -7.70
CA ILE A 56 -1.46 13.13 -7.04
C ILE A 56 -2.71 13.42 -6.19
N PRO A 57 -3.96 13.19 -6.65
CA PRO A 57 -5.14 13.41 -5.82
C PRO A 57 -5.19 12.52 -4.58
N HIS A 58 -4.69 11.28 -4.64
CA HIS A 58 -4.61 10.42 -3.45
C HIS A 58 -3.62 10.97 -2.42
N LEU A 59 -2.47 11.48 -2.88
CA LEU A 59 -1.48 12.11 -1.99
C LEU A 59 -2.00 13.43 -1.40
N ALA A 60 -2.71 14.24 -2.20
CA ALA A 60 -3.37 15.45 -1.72
C ALA A 60 -4.45 15.12 -0.68
N GLY A 61 -5.22 14.04 -0.86
CA GLY A 61 -6.18 13.56 0.14
C GLY A 61 -5.52 13.24 1.50
N LEU A 62 -4.28 12.72 1.48
CA LEU A 62 -3.47 12.49 2.68
C LEU A 62 -2.90 13.79 3.31
N GLY A 63 -3.24 14.96 2.77
CA GLY A 63 -2.75 16.25 3.25
C GLY A 63 -1.33 16.59 2.79
N LEU A 64 -0.75 15.81 1.87
CA LEU A 64 0.61 16.07 1.37
C LEU A 64 0.58 17.19 0.34
N GLY A 65 1.41 18.22 0.52
CA GLY A 65 1.67 19.24 -0.50
C GLY A 65 0.50 20.16 -0.85
N VAL A 66 -0.65 20.01 -0.17
CA VAL A 66 -1.89 20.73 -0.45
C VAL A 66 -2.19 21.75 0.64
N GLY A 67 -2.63 22.93 0.23
CA GLY A 67 -3.03 24.03 1.10
C GLY A 67 -4.54 24.29 1.08
N GLU A 68 -4.92 25.51 1.44
CA GLU A 68 -6.32 25.96 1.43
C GLU A 68 -6.93 25.87 0.02
N GLY A 69 -8.21 25.50 -0.05
CA GLY A 69 -8.94 25.31 -1.31
C GLY A 69 -8.51 24.11 -2.14
N GLY A 70 -7.65 23.22 -1.60
CA GLY A 70 -7.20 22.03 -2.33
C GLY A 70 -6.11 22.32 -3.36
N ILE A 71 -5.45 23.48 -3.23
CA ILE A 71 -4.39 23.92 -4.14
C ILE A 71 -3.07 23.24 -3.77
N VAL A 72 -2.37 22.68 -4.74
CA VAL A 72 -1.00 22.18 -4.54
C VAL A 72 -0.06 23.36 -4.35
N VAL A 73 0.52 23.46 -3.17
CA VAL A 73 1.46 24.54 -2.77
C VAL A 73 2.91 24.05 -2.68
N ASP A 74 3.11 22.75 -2.49
CA ASP A 74 4.44 22.13 -2.42
C ASP A 74 4.42 20.73 -3.06
N THR A 75 5.28 20.52 -4.06
CA THR A 75 5.41 19.23 -4.75
C THR A 75 6.49 18.34 -4.15
N GLN A 76 7.29 18.84 -3.21
CA GLN A 76 8.38 18.08 -2.60
C GLN A 76 7.87 16.76 -1.95
N PRO A 77 6.76 16.73 -1.20
CA PRO A 77 6.26 15.49 -0.61
C PRO A 77 5.88 14.44 -1.66
N TYR A 78 5.38 14.87 -2.83
CA TYR A 78 5.06 13.97 -3.93
C TYR A 78 6.32 13.34 -4.52
N ILE A 79 7.37 14.15 -4.72
CA ILE A 79 8.67 13.66 -5.20
C ILE A 79 9.29 12.70 -4.19
N ALA A 80 9.25 13.03 -2.89
CA ALA A 80 9.78 12.18 -1.84
C ALA A 80 9.06 10.83 -1.78
N THR A 81 7.73 10.83 -1.81
CA THR A 81 6.92 9.61 -1.84
C THR A 81 7.22 8.79 -3.09
N ALA A 82 7.31 9.42 -4.27
CA ALA A 82 7.62 8.72 -5.50
C ALA A 82 9.02 8.09 -5.48
N ALA A 83 10.03 8.83 -4.99
CA ALA A 83 11.39 8.35 -4.85
C ALA A 83 11.47 7.17 -3.87
N PHE A 84 10.78 7.25 -2.73
CA PHE A 84 10.69 6.15 -1.77
C PHE A 84 10.13 4.88 -2.41
N HIS A 85 9.05 5.02 -3.20
CA HIS A 85 8.45 3.89 -3.91
C HIS A 85 9.38 3.30 -4.96
N LEU A 86 10.07 4.13 -5.75
CA LEU A 86 11.05 3.68 -6.75
C LEU A 86 12.24 2.94 -6.12
N VAL A 87 12.83 3.48 -5.06
CA VAL A 87 13.96 2.82 -4.37
C VAL A 87 13.51 1.51 -3.74
N SER A 88 12.35 1.49 -3.08
CA SER A 88 11.77 0.27 -2.50
C SER A 88 11.49 -0.79 -3.58
N SER A 89 11.03 -0.38 -4.76
CA SER A 89 10.80 -1.27 -5.89
C SER A 89 12.07 -1.97 -6.36
N ALA A 90 13.20 -1.26 -6.39
CA ALA A 90 14.49 -1.83 -6.77
C ALA A 90 14.96 -2.89 -5.76
N VAL A 91 14.75 -2.64 -4.46
CA VAL A 91 15.06 -3.61 -3.40
C VAL A 91 14.20 -4.87 -3.53
N LEU A 92 12.88 -4.72 -3.73
CA LEU A 92 11.97 -5.85 -3.90
C LEU A 92 12.23 -6.64 -5.19
N GLY A 93 12.52 -5.95 -6.30
CA GLY A 93 12.92 -6.57 -7.56
C GLY A 93 14.23 -7.36 -7.42
N ALA A 94 15.24 -6.78 -6.76
CA ALA A 94 16.49 -7.46 -6.46
C ALA A 94 16.27 -8.68 -5.56
N ALA A 95 15.39 -8.60 -4.56
CA ALA A 95 15.02 -9.74 -3.72
C ALA A 95 14.37 -10.86 -4.54
N GLY A 96 13.42 -10.55 -5.43
CA GLY A 96 12.78 -11.53 -6.32
C GLY A 96 13.78 -12.25 -7.24
N ILE A 97 14.73 -11.50 -7.82
CA ILE A 97 15.82 -12.06 -8.63
C ILE A 97 16.73 -12.94 -7.78
N TRP A 98 17.13 -12.46 -6.60
CA TRP A 98 18.01 -13.20 -5.69
C TRP A 98 17.39 -14.54 -5.25
N HIS A 99 16.11 -14.53 -4.86
CA HIS A 99 15.39 -15.76 -4.49
C HIS A 99 15.26 -16.73 -5.67
N THR A 100 15.17 -16.23 -6.89
CA THR A 100 15.10 -17.08 -8.09
C THR A 100 16.45 -17.72 -8.44
N LEU A 101 17.54 -16.97 -8.28
CA LEU A 101 18.88 -17.37 -8.74
C LEU A 101 19.70 -18.11 -7.68
N ARG A 102 19.50 -17.81 -6.39
CA ARG A 102 20.36 -18.30 -5.30
C ARG A 102 19.63 -19.11 -4.23
N ALA A 103 18.33 -18.87 -4.00
CA ALA A 103 17.60 -19.65 -3.01
C ALA A 103 17.12 -20.99 -3.62
N PRO A 104 16.96 -22.04 -2.78
CA PRO A 104 16.30 -23.27 -3.20
C PRO A 104 14.88 -22.97 -3.74
N LYS A 105 14.48 -23.69 -4.79
CA LYS A 105 13.14 -23.51 -5.37
C LYS A 105 12.04 -23.96 -4.41
N ASP A 106 12.34 -24.96 -3.61
CA ASP A 106 11.55 -25.45 -2.49
C ASP A 106 12.33 -25.18 -1.19
N LEU A 107 11.72 -24.46 -0.25
CA LEU A 107 12.37 -24.13 1.02
C LEU A 107 12.44 -25.32 1.97
N GLY A 108 11.73 -26.43 1.70
CA GLY A 108 11.92 -27.68 2.43
C GLY A 108 13.37 -28.20 2.33
N GLU A 109 14.04 -27.91 1.22
CA GLU A 109 15.45 -28.24 0.96
C GLU A 109 16.44 -27.22 1.54
N ALA A 110 15.95 -26.09 2.07
CA ALA A 110 16.81 -25.05 2.63
C ALA A 110 17.39 -25.46 3.99
N THR A 111 18.53 -24.87 4.34
CA THR A 111 19.17 -25.10 5.65
C THR A 111 18.90 -23.95 6.62
N GLY A 112 18.97 -24.23 7.93
CA GLY A 112 18.87 -23.23 8.98
C GLY A 112 17.50 -22.56 9.09
N ARG A 113 17.48 -21.23 9.20
CA ARG A 113 16.23 -20.47 9.43
C ARG A 113 15.31 -20.44 8.21
N ALA A 114 15.85 -20.55 6.99
CA ALA A 114 15.07 -20.49 5.76
C ALA A 114 14.06 -21.65 5.66
N GLN A 115 14.41 -22.84 6.17
CA GLN A 115 13.51 -23.99 6.20
C GLN A 115 12.23 -23.72 7.03
N LYS A 116 12.32 -22.82 8.02
CA LYS A 116 11.14 -22.40 8.79
C LYS A 116 10.13 -21.60 7.98
N PHE A 117 10.45 -21.17 6.76
CA PHE A 117 9.53 -20.47 5.87
C PHE A 117 8.92 -21.40 4.81
N ASP A 118 9.28 -22.68 4.80
CA ASP A 118 8.59 -23.66 3.97
C ASP A 118 7.13 -23.86 4.43
N PHE A 119 6.25 -24.16 3.46
CA PHE A 119 4.85 -24.42 3.71
C PHE A 119 4.28 -25.39 2.67
N GLN A 120 3.27 -26.15 3.08
CA GLN A 120 2.47 -27.01 2.22
C GLN A 120 1.01 -26.55 2.25
N TRP A 121 0.28 -26.73 1.15
CA TRP A 121 -1.10 -26.24 1.01
C TRP A 121 -2.11 -26.98 1.88
N ASP A 122 -1.77 -28.19 2.33
CA ASP A 122 -2.56 -29.03 3.21
C ASP A 122 -2.16 -28.90 4.69
N ASP A 123 -1.25 -27.97 5.04
CA ASP A 123 -0.91 -27.63 6.43
C ASP A 123 -1.63 -26.36 6.89
N PRO A 124 -2.86 -26.47 7.45
CA PRO A 124 -3.62 -25.31 7.91
C PRO A 124 -2.93 -24.59 9.07
N LYS A 125 -2.11 -25.29 9.88
CA LYS A 125 -1.39 -24.66 11.00
C LYS A 125 -0.33 -23.70 10.48
N LYS A 126 0.39 -24.07 9.43
CA LYS A 126 1.35 -23.19 8.78
C LYS A 126 0.68 -22.02 8.06
N LEU A 127 -0.37 -22.30 7.30
CA LEU A 127 -1.08 -21.29 6.54
C LEU A 127 -1.72 -20.23 7.44
N THR A 128 -2.36 -20.63 8.54
CA THR A 128 -2.93 -19.69 9.53
C THR A 128 -1.86 -18.87 10.26
N PHE A 129 -0.69 -19.45 10.53
CA PHE A 129 0.45 -18.71 11.08
C PHE A 129 0.93 -17.61 10.12
N ILE A 130 1.07 -17.93 8.83
CA ILE A 130 1.44 -16.95 7.79
C ILE A 130 0.36 -15.86 7.69
N LEU A 131 -0.91 -16.24 7.63
CA LEU A 131 -2.04 -15.32 7.58
C LEU A 131 -2.02 -14.34 8.77
N GLY A 132 -1.82 -14.84 9.99
CA GLY A 132 -1.76 -14.01 11.19
C GLY A 132 -0.69 -12.90 11.11
N HIS A 133 0.48 -13.20 10.55
CA HIS A 133 1.51 -12.18 10.35
C HIS A 133 1.08 -11.11 9.35
N HIS A 134 0.43 -11.48 8.25
CA HIS A 134 -0.09 -10.51 7.28
C HIS A 134 -1.16 -9.60 7.91
N LEU A 135 -2.06 -10.16 8.72
CA LEU A 135 -3.08 -9.39 9.43
C LEU A 135 -2.47 -8.37 10.40
N ILE A 136 -1.35 -8.69 11.05
CA ILE A 136 -0.61 -7.73 11.88
C ILE A 136 -0.12 -6.54 11.03
N PHE A 137 0.51 -6.78 9.88
CA PHE A 137 0.98 -5.70 9.01
C PHE A 137 -0.16 -4.84 8.46
N LEU A 138 -1.29 -5.44 8.11
CA LEU A 138 -2.48 -4.71 7.69
C LEU A 138 -3.03 -3.83 8.82
N GLY A 139 -3.13 -4.37 10.05
CA GLY A 139 -3.55 -3.61 11.23
C GLY A 139 -2.60 -2.45 11.54
N LEU A 140 -1.29 -2.67 11.46
CA LEU A 140 -0.29 -1.60 11.62
C LEU A 140 -0.42 -0.52 10.55
N GLY A 141 -0.76 -0.88 9.30
CA GLY A 141 -1.02 0.07 8.22
C GLY A 141 -2.21 0.99 8.52
N VAL A 142 -3.32 0.43 9.00
CA VAL A 142 -4.50 1.22 9.40
C VAL A 142 -4.18 2.13 10.60
N ILE A 143 -3.48 1.62 11.61
CA ILE A 143 -3.04 2.42 12.76
C ILE A 143 -2.15 3.59 12.31
N ALA A 144 -1.21 3.34 11.39
CA ALA A 144 -0.33 4.39 10.86
C ALA A 144 -1.13 5.50 10.14
N PHE A 145 -2.19 5.13 9.41
CA PHE A 145 -3.07 6.09 8.74
C PHE A 145 -3.87 6.95 9.74
N VAL A 146 -4.43 6.34 10.79
CA VAL A 146 -5.15 7.07 11.85
C VAL A 146 -4.20 8.01 12.61
N GLU A 147 -3.02 7.52 12.98
CA GLU A 147 -2.01 8.35 13.67
C GLU A 147 -1.48 9.47 12.78
N TRP A 148 -1.41 9.26 11.46
CA TRP A 148 -1.10 10.32 10.50
C TRP A 148 -2.16 11.43 10.52
N ALA A 149 -3.44 11.06 10.41
CA ALA A 149 -4.54 12.03 10.44
C ALA A 149 -4.61 12.82 11.76
N LYS A 150 -4.27 12.19 12.89
CA LYS A 150 -4.23 12.85 14.20
C LYS A 150 -3.08 13.87 14.33
N ARG A 151 -1.88 13.51 13.85
CA ARG A 151 -0.66 14.29 14.11
C ARG A 151 -0.32 15.29 13.02
N HIS A 152 -0.56 14.93 11.77
CA HIS A 152 -0.20 15.72 10.59
C HIS A 152 -1.43 16.31 9.92
N GLY A 153 -2.57 15.61 10.00
CA GLY A 153 -3.80 16.01 9.35
C GLY A 153 -3.94 15.43 7.94
N ILE A 154 -5.18 15.44 7.47
CA ILE A 154 -5.58 15.04 6.11
C ILE A 154 -6.50 16.13 5.54
N TYR A 155 -6.71 16.11 4.23
CA TYR A 155 -7.51 17.14 3.57
C TYR A 155 -9.01 16.95 3.87
N ASP A 156 -9.64 17.97 4.46
CA ASP A 156 -11.09 18.03 4.68
C ASP A 156 -11.73 18.93 3.63
N THR A 157 -12.59 18.35 2.79
CA THR A 157 -13.32 19.08 1.75
C THR A 157 -14.34 20.09 2.29
N ALA A 158 -14.92 19.83 3.47
CA ALA A 158 -15.88 20.74 4.10
C ALA A 158 -15.17 21.96 4.72
N ALA A 159 -13.99 21.75 5.29
CA ALA A 159 -13.15 22.84 5.78
C ALA A 159 -12.35 23.52 4.65
N GLY A 160 -12.17 22.85 3.51
CA GLY A 160 -11.32 23.32 2.41
C GLY A 160 -9.84 23.38 2.78
N ALA A 161 -9.39 22.61 3.76
CA ALA A 161 -8.04 22.69 4.31
C ALA A 161 -7.57 21.35 4.89
N VAL A 162 -6.25 21.21 5.05
CA VAL A 162 -5.67 20.11 5.83
C VAL A 162 -5.87 20.40 7.31
N ARG A 163 -6.45 19.45 8.05
CA ARG A 163 -6.62 19.55 9.50
C ARG A 163 -6.36 18.23 10.19
N THR A 164 -5.98 18.31 11.46
CA THR A 164 -5.92 17.15 12.34
C THR A 164 -7.32 16.62 12.61
N VAL A 165 -7.44 15.31 12.73
CA VAL A 165 -8.72 14.62 12.95
C VAL A 165 -8.61 13.77 14.21
N GLU A 166 -9.52 13.98 15.16
CA GLU A 166 -9.67 13.10 16.33
C GLU A 166 -10.70 12.00 16.00
N PRO A 167 -10.34 10.71 16.08
CA PRO A 167 -11.25 9.62 15.71
C PRO A 167 -12.48 9.52 16.62
N ASN A 168 -13.63 9.20 16.03
CA ASN A 168 -14.82 8.84 16.79
C ASN A 168 -14.77 7.37 17.22
N ILE A 169 -14.41 7.12 18.47
CA ILE A 169 -14.24 5.77 19.03
C ILE A 169 -15.56 5.12 19.52
N ASP A 170 -16.71 5.64 19.12
CA ASP A 170 -18.01 5.02 19.43
C ASP A 170 -18.24 3.76 18.57
N PHE A 171 -18.21 2.59 19.22
CA PHE A 171 -18.51 1.32 18.56
C PHE A 171 -19.93 1.23 17.99
N GLY A 172 -20.89 1.96 18.56
CA GLY A 172 -22.26 2.04 18.05
C GLY A 172 -22.31 2.69 16.66
N MET A 173 -21.47 3.69 16.42
CA MET A 173 -21.31 4.34 15.12
C MET A 173 -20.82 3.35 14.06
N VAL A 174 -19.75 2.59 14.36
CA VAL A 174 -19.19 1.58 13.44
C VAL A 174 -20.22 0.52 13.08
N TRP A 175 -20.98 0.03 14.07
CA TRP A 175 -22.07 -0.92 13.81
C TRP A 175 -23.21 -0.31 12.99
N GLY A 176 -23.53 0.96 13.22
CA GLY A 176 -24.56 1.70 12.50
C GLY A 176 -24.27 1.85 11.00
N TYR A 177 -23.00 1.98 10.61
CA TYR A 177 -22.60 2.14 9.21
C TYR A 177 -22.39 0.84 8.43
N GLN A 178 -22.58 -0.35 9.02
CA GLN A 178 -22.31 -1.64 8.36
C GLN A 178 -22.99 -1.80 6.98
N THR A 179 -24.19 -1.22 6.80
CA THR A 179 -24.96 -1.28 5.55
C THR A 179 -25.04 0.06 4.82
N SER A 180 -24.60 1.15 5.45
CA SER A 180 -24.67 2.52 4.94
C SER A 180 -23.30 3.20 4.87
N PHE A 181 -22.19 2.45 4.87
CA PHE A 181 -20.82 2.99 4.89
C PHE A 181 -20.47 3.98 3.77
N LEU A 182 -21.22 3.97 2.66
CA LEU A 182 -21.07 4.97 1.59
C LEU A 182 -21.63 6.35 1.94
N SER A 183 -22.44 6.46 3.00
CA SER A 183 -23.01 7.72 3.47
C SER A 183 -22.16 8.42 4.53
N ILE A 184 -21.01 7.86 4.89
CA ILE A 184 -20.12 8.50 5.88
C ILE A 184 -19.63 9.82 5.30
N SER A 185 -19.87 10.90 6.02
CA SER A 185 -19.55 12.27 5.58
C SER A 185 -18.71 13.06 6.59
N SER A 186 -18.16 12.40 7.61
CA SER A 186 -17.26 12.99 8.60
C SER A 186 -15.92 12.25 8.57
N LEU A 187 -14.81 12.97 8.76
CA LEU A 187 -13.49 12.34 8.83
C LEU A 187 -13.30 11.62 10.16
N GLU A 188 -13.94 12.12 11.22
CA GLU A 188 -13.94 11.53 12.56
C GLU A 188 -14.49 10.10 12.54
N ASP A 189 -15.57 9.85 11.80
CA ASP A 189 -16.14 8.51 11.64
C ASP A 189 -15.33 7.62 10.68
N VAL A 190 -14.64 8.19 9.68
CA VAL A 190 -13.73 7.41 8.81
C VAL A 190 -12.48 6.98 9.57
N MET A 191 -11.99 7.80 10.51
CA MET A 191 -10.82 7.50 11.34
C MET A 191 -11.13 6.61 12.54
N GLY A 192 -12.39 6.58 13.00
CA GLY A 192 -12.86 5.80 14.15
C GLY A 192 -13.07 4.32 13.86
#